data_AF-A0A8J7HJU3-F1
#
_entry.id   AF-A0A8J7HJU3-F1
#
_cell.length_a   1.000
_cell.length_b   1.000
_cell.length_c   1.000
_cell.angle_alpha   90.00
_cell.angle_beta   90.00
_cell.angle_gamma   90.00
#
_symmetry.space_group_name_H-M   'P 1'
#
loop_
_entity.id
_entity.type
_entity.pdbx_description
1 polymer ?
#
loop_
_entity_poly.entity_id
_entity_poly.type
_entity_poly.pdbx_seq_one_letter_code
_entity_poly.pdbx_strand_id
1 'polypeptide(L)'
;MSVKWKLFLILILSVFATAGAGIYINQHQQSISVPETTNSQQQRFTIVQQAQDVTVFPERAHYKTIPLESITSALQGSDPATLALNALDEQITIQGKRKVEVDYPQQNHALVTITQIQSNGDTANAIKYRFEMQTLGRSLLVSSPAMWQIVWAGSQTQCQTGSRPHKNLTQSCQ
;
A
#
# COMPACT_ATOMS: atom_id res chain seq x y z
N MET A 1 23.80 25.80 -65.10
CA MET A 1 23.43 25.93 -63.67
C MET A 1 24.68 26.16 -62.84
N SER A 2 24.73 27.27 -62.09
CA SER A 2 25.91 27.69 -61.32
C SER A 2 26.22 26.71 -60.19
N VAL A 3 27.50 26.35 -60.01
CA VAL A 3 28.00 25.40 -58.99
C VAL A 3 27.54 25.78 -57.58
N LYS A 4 27.34 27.08 -57.33
CA LYS A 4 26.84 27.63 -56.06
C LYS A 4 25.39 27.19 -55.76
N TRP A 5 24.54 27.07 -56.78
CA TRP A 5 23.16 26.59 -56.63
C TRP A 5 23.11 25.10 -56.28
N LYS A 6 24.01 24.30 -56.86
CA LYS A 6 24.11 22.86 -56.57
C LYS A 6 24.53 22.60 -55.12
N LEU A 7 25.46 23.39 -54.58
CA LEU A 7 25.87 23.30 -53.18
C LEU A 7 24.76 23.76 -52.22
N PHE A 8 23.97 24.77 -52.60
CA PHE A 8 22.84 25.22 -51.80
C PHE A 8 21.74 24.15 -51.68
N LEU A 9 21.48 23.39 -52.76
CA LEU A 9 20.53 22.27 -52.73
C LEU A 9 21.01 21.09 -51.86
N ILE A 10 22.31 20.80 -51.83
CA ILE A 10 22.88 19.73 -50.98
C ILE A 10 22.75 20.09 -49.49
N LEU A 11 22.87 21.37 -49.14
CA LEU A 11 22.78 21.83 -47.76
C LEU A 11 21.35 21.70 -47.18
N ILE A 12 20.33 21.93 -48.01
CA ILE A 12 18.91 21.84 -47.59
C ILE A 12 18.44 20.37 -47.52
N LEU A 13 19.02 19.46 -48.30
CA LEU A 13 18.64 18.04 -48.31
C LEU A 13 19.13 17.23 -47.09
N SER A 14 19.94 17.81 -46.21
CA SER A 14 20.53 17.09 -45.05
C SER A 14 19.59 16.93 -43.84
N VAL A 15 18.36 17.47 -43.89
CA VAL A 15 17.48 17.55 -42.69
C VAL A 15 16.46 16.40 -42.57
N PHE A 16 16.34 15.45 -43.50
CA PHE A 16 15.35 14.37 -43.36
C PHE A 16 15.90 12.98 -43.66
N ALA A 17 16.52 12.35 -42.66
CA ALA A 17 16.67 10.90 -42.61
C ALA A 17 16.84 10.41 -41.16
N THR A 18 15.77 10.46 -40.39
CA THR A 18 15.61 9.60 -39.20
C THR A 18 14.19 9.05 -39.20
N ALA A 19 13.94 8.08 -40.08
CA ALA A 19 12.83 7.16 -39.95
C ALA A 19 13.18 6.16 -38.85
N GLY A 20 13.03 6.58 -37.59
CA GLY A 20 13.06 5.68 -36.44
C GLY A 20 11.71 4.98 -36.37
N ALA A 21 11.72 3.66 -36.56
CA ALA A 21 10.56 2.80 -36.47
C ALA A 21 9.73 3.09 -35.20
N GLY A 22 8.49 3.53 -35.39
CA GLY A 22 7.51 3.54 -34.32
C GLY A 22 7.27 2.11 -33.87
N ILE A 23 7.65 1.80 -32.64
CA ILE A 23 7.30 0.53 -32.00
C ILE A 23 5.80 0.61 -31.76
N TYR A 24 5.02 -0.13 -32.54
CA TYR A 24 3.62 -0.40 -32.22
C TYR A 24 3.59 -1.20 -30.93
N ILE A 25 3.39 -0.52 -29.80
CA ILE A 25 2.98 -1.18 -28.57
C ILE A 25 1.56 -1.65 -28.85
N ASN A 26 1.44 -2.94 -29.16
CA ASN A 26 0.15 -3.62 -29.21
C ASN A 26 -0.32 -3.74 -27.75
N GLN A 27 -0.90 -2.65 -27.26
CA GLN A 27 -1.57 -2.63 -25.97
C GLN A 27 -2.77 -3.55 -26.16
N HIS A 28 -2.67 -4.79 -25.68
CA HIS A 28 -3.82 -5.64 -25.44
C HIS A 28 -4.67 -4.95 -24.35
N GLN A 29 -5.34 -3.86 -24.70
CA GLN A 29 -6.58 -3.48 -24.07
C GLN A 29 -7.56 -4.57 -24.48
N GLN A 30 -7.69 -5.56 -23.62
CA GLN A 30 -8.91 -6.32 -23.53
C GLN A 30 -10.01 -5.30 -23.24
N SER A 31 -10.65 -4.81 -24.30
CA SER A 31 -11.98 -4.24 -24.24
C SER A 31 -12.90 -5.38 -23.80
N ILE A 32 -12.96 -5.60 -22.49
CA ILE A 32 -14.02 -6.38 -21.88
C ILE A 32 -15.27 -5.53 -22.07
N SER A 33 -16.03 -5.87 -23.10
CA SER A 33 -17.43 -5.49 -23.24
C SER A 33 -18.10 -5.76 -21.90
N VAL A 34 -18.56 -4.70 -21.24
CA VAL A 34 -19.31 -4.73 -19.98
C VAL A 34 -20.68 -5.35 -20.25
N PRO A 35 -21.03 -6.53 -19.72
CA PRO A 35 -22.41 -6.81 -19.38
C PRO A 35 -22.61 -6.34 -17.94
N GLU A 36 -23.45 -5.33 -17.81
CA GLU A 36 -24.02 -4.82 -16.56
C GLU A 36 -24.38 -5.98 -15.61
N THR A 37 -23.56 -6.20 -14.57
CA THR A 37 -23.89 -7.06 -13.41
C THR A 37 -23.16 -6.55 -12.17
N THR A 38 -23.76 -5.52 -11.58
CA THR A 38 -23.32 -4.82 -10.38
C THR A 38 -23.46 -5.72 -9.15
N ASN A 39 -22.39 -6.45 -8.77
CA ASN A 39 -22.06 -6.85 -7.37
C ASN A 39 -20.93 -7.92 -7.32
N SER A 40 -20.82 -8.80 -8.32
CA SER A 40 -19.98 -10.01 -8.23
C SER A 40 -18.51 -9.78 -8.62
N GLN A 41 -18.20 -8.73 -9.39
CA GLN A 41 -16.84 -8.47 -9.87
C GLN A 41 -15.92 -7.87 -8.79
N GLN A 42 -16.41 -6.93 -7.97
CA GLN A 42 -15.61 -6.35 -6.87
C GLN A 42 -15.09 -7.43 -5.92
N GLN A 43 -15.92 -8.40 -5.55
CA GLN A 43 -15.52 -9.51 -4.67
C GLN A 43 -14.41 -10.37 -5.30
N ARG A 44 -14.46 -10.66 -6.60
CA ARG A 44 -13.42 -11.45 -7.27
C ARG A 44 -12.08 -10.72 -7.34
N PHE A 45 -12.07 -9.41 -7.60
CA PHE A 45 -10.83 -8.63 -7.65
C PHE A 45 -10.16 -8.54 -6.28
N THR A 46 -10.92 -8.31 -5.20
CA THR A 46 -10.38 -8.30 -3.83
C THR A 46 -9.83 -9.68 -3.43
N ILE A 47 -10.53 -10.77 -3.75
CA ILE A 47 -10.08 -12.14 -3.41
C ILE A 47 -8.78 -12.49 -4.14
N VAL A 48 -8.65 -12.12 -5.41
CA VAL A 48 -7.45 -12.41 -6.21
C VAL A 48 -6.25 -11.58 -5.73
N GLN A 49 -6.44 -10.28 -5.46
CA GLN A 49 -5.40 -9.42 -4.88
C GLN A 49 -4.95 -9.90 -3.50
N GLN A 50 -5.90 -10.33 -2.65
CA GLN A 50 -5.59 -10.86 -1.32
C GLN A 50 -4.82 -12.19 -1.39
N ALA A 51 -5.19 -13.09 -2.31
CA ALA A 51 -4.46 -14.35 -2.51
C ALA A 51 -3.02 -14.13 -3.02
N GLN A 52 -2.81 -13.12 -3.88
CA GLN A 52 -1.48 -12.77 -4.40
C GLN A 52 -0.61 -12.10 -3.34
N ASP A 53 -1.18 -11.22 -2.51
CA ASP A 53 -0.48 -10.57 -1.38
C ASP A 53 0.03 -11.61 -0.37
N VAL A 54 -0.77 -12.65 -0.08
CA VAL A 54 -0.40 -13.75 0.83
C VAL A 54 0.78 -14.58 0.32
N THR A 55 0.97 -14.71 -0.99
CA THR A 55 2.11 -15.46 -1.56
C THR A 55 3.44 -14.71 -1.53
N VAL A 56 3.40 -13.37 -1.52
CA VAL A 56 4.60 -12.51 -1.53
C VAL A 56 4.99 -12.07 -0.11
N PHE A 57 4.02 -11.94 0.80
CA PHE A 57 4.24 -11.53 2.18
C PHE A 57 3.49 -12.43 3.16
N PRO A 58 4.07 -13.57 3.58
CA PRO A 58 3.37 -14.56 4.41
C PRO A 58 2.91 -13.99 5.76
N GLU A 59 3.63 -13.01 6.30
CA GLU A 59 3.30 -12.32 7.56
C GLU A 59 1.95 -11.56 7.50
N ARG A 60 1.53 -11.13 6.30
CA ARG A 60 0.25 -10.41 6.11
C ARG A 60 -0.96 -11.33 6.24
N ALA A 61 -0.78 -12.65 6.11
CA ALA A 61 -1.86 -13.64 6.18
C ALA A 61 -2.60 -13.66 7.53
N HIS A 62 -1.95 -13.20 8.61
CA HIS A 62 -2.55 -13.14 9.95
C HIS A 62 -3.34 -11.86 10.21
N TYR A 63 -3.37 -10.93 9.24
CA TYR A 63 -4.00 -9.64 9.36
C TYR A 63 -5.15 -9.51 8.37
N LYS A 64 -6.20 -8.80 8.79
CA LYS A 64 -7.21 -8.27 7.89
C LYS A 64 -6.65 -6.99 7.27
N THR A 65 -6.39 -7.03 5.97
CA THR A 65 -5.91 -5.88 5.20
C THR A 65 -6.87 -4.70 5.32
N ILE A 66 -6.32 -3.53 5.59
CA ILE A 66 -7.02 -2.25 5.57
C ILE A 66 -6.69 -1.61 4.20
N PRO A 67 -7.69 -1.37 3.33
CA PRO A 67 -7.45 -0.73 2.06
C PRO A 67 -6.88 0.68 2.26
N LEU A 68 -5.79 1.04 1.59
CA LEU A 68 -5.14 2.34 1.78
C LEU A 68 -6.04 3.50 1.37
N GLU A 69 -6.95 3.28 0.42
CA GLU A 69 -7.99 4.22 0.01
C GLU A 69 -9.02 4.54 1.10
N SER A 70 -9.11 3.70 2.15
CA SER A 70 -9.97 3.95 3.31
C SER A 70 -9.33 4.87 4.36
N ILE A 71 -8.04 5.19 4.21
CA ILE A 71 -7.30 6.09 5.09
C ILE A 71 -7.40 7.50 4.51
N THR A 72 -8.05 8.41 5.24
CA THR A 72 -8.25 9.80 4.80
C THR A 72 -7.08 10.72 5.13
N SER A 73 -6.19 10.30 6.03
CA SER A 73 -4.99 11.03 6.40
C SER A 73 -3.90 10.95 5.33
N ALA A 74 -2.85 11.76 5.48
CA ALA A 74 -1.68 11.66 4.62
C ALA A 74 -1.07 10.25 4.69
N LEU A 75 -0.82 9.64 3.54
CA LEU A 75 -0.11 8.35 3.41
C LEU A 75 1.41 8.51 3.38
N GLN A 76 1.91 9.75 3.45
CA GLN A 76 3.34 10.08 3.39
C GLN A 76 3.73 11.04 4.51
N GLY A 77 4.94 10.91 5.04
CA GLY A 77 5.45 11.75 6.12
C GLY A 77 6.90 11.49 6.45
N SER A 78 7.45 12.24 7.40
CA SER A 78 8.86 12.14 7.81
C SER A 78 9.09 11.16 8.97
N ASP A 79 8.08 10.90 9.79
CA ASP A 79 8.15 9.98 10.93
C ASP A 79 7.14 8.83 10.79
N PRO A 80 7.61 7.56 10.71
CA PRO A 80 6.75 6.40 10.61
C PRO A 80 5.75 6.26 11.75
N ALA A 81 6.15 6.55 13.00
CA ALA A 81 5.27 6.38 14.16
C ALA A 81 4.07 7.33 14.08
N THR A 82 4.34 8.61 13.83
CA THR A 82 3.31 9.64 13.66
C THR A 82 2.41 9.33 12.46
N LEU A 83 2.99 8.88 11.34
CA LEU A 83 2.22 8.56 10.14
C LEU A 83 1.23 7.41 10.37
N ALA A 84 1.66 6.35 11.08
CA ALA A 84 0.80 5.23 11.45
C ALA A 84 -0.31 5.63 12.44
N LEU A 85 0.02 6.49 13.41
CA LEU A 85 -0.96 6.99 14.38
C LEU A 85 -2.05 7.82 13.71
N ASN A 86 -1.67 8.74 12.82
CA ASN A 86 -2.62 9.57 12.07
C ASN A 86 -3.55 8.72 11.20
N ALA A 87 -3.00 7.68 10.56
CA ALA A 87 -3.80 6.74 9.76
C ALA A 87 -4.83 5.96 10.59
N LEU A 88 -4.58 5.77 11.90
CA LEU A 88 -5.46 5.05 12.80
C LEU A 88 -6.51 5.96 13.47
N ASP A 89 -6.11 7.19 13.83
CA ASP A 89 -6.92 8.13 14.61
C ASP A 89 -8.20 8.57 13.90
N GLU A 90 -8.24 8.50 12.56
CA GLU A 90 -9.45 8.81 11.78
C GLU A 90 -10.43 7.63 11.68
N GLN A 91 -9.98 6.39 11.91
CA GLN A 91 -10.80 5.18 11.74
C GLN A 91 -11.41 4.66 13.05
N ILE A 92 -10.84 4.93 14.22
CA ILE A 92 -11.27 4.32 15.49
C ILE A 92 -11.44 5.36 16.60
N THR A 93 -12.66 5.48 17.12
CA THR A 93 -13.00 6.27 18.31
C THR A 93 -12.10 5.85 19.48
N ILE A 94 -11.29 6.80 19.95
CA ILE A 94 -10.15 6.58 20.84
C ILE A 94 -10.64 6.28 22.26
N GLN A 95 -10.84 5.01 22.60
CA GLN A 95 -10.96 4.57 23.98
C GLN A 95 -9.95 3.44 24.22
N GLY A 96 -8.94 3.69 25.07
CA GLY A 96 -7.97 2.67 25.49
C GLY A 96 -6.51 3.12 25.58
N LYS A 97 -5.66 2.28 26.18
CA LYS A 97 -4.20 2.46 26.18
C LYS A 97 -3.62 1.98 24.86
N ARG A 98 -2.69 2.74 24.29
CA ARG A 98 -1.98 2.40 23.06
C ARG A 98 -0.50 2.15 23.34
N LYS A 99 0.06 1.16 22.66
CA LYS A 99 1.50 0.91 22.59
C LYS A 99 1.91 0.97 21.13
N VAL A 100 2.89 1.80 20.81
CA VAL A 100 3.45 1.93 19.46
C VAL A 100 4.86 1.37 19.47
N GLU A 101 5.14 0.48 18.53
CA GLU A 101 6.45 -0.13 18.32
C GLU A 101 6.86 0.11 16.88
N VAL A 102 8.11 0.49 16.65
CA VAL A 102 8.65 0.76 15.33
C VAL A 102 9.89 -0.09 15.14
N ASP A 103 9.86 -0.94 14.11
CA ASP A 103 10.97 -1.80 13.72
C ASP A 103 11.47 -1.43 12.32
N TYR A 104 12.78 -1.42 12.11
CA TYR A 104 13.40 -1.13 10.82
C TYR A 104 14.11 -2.38 10.30
N PRO A 105 13.39 -3.35 9.69
CA PRO A 105 14.02 -4.56 9.16
C PRO A 105 15.02 -4.25 8.04
N GLN A 106 14.85 -3.14 7.33
CA GLN A 106 15.76 -2.63 6.31
C GLN A 106 15.81 -1.10 6.38
N GLN A 107 16.87 -0.47 5.88
CA GLN A 107 17.02 1.00 5.95
C GLN A 107 15.89 1.77 5.25
N ASN A 108 15.33 1.19 4.20
CA ASN A 108 14.25 1.74 3.40
C ASN A 108 12.88 1.18 3.76
N HIS A 109 12.76 0.44 4.87
CA HIS A 109 11.54 -0.24 5.29
C HIS A 109 11.31 -0.06 6.79
N ALA A 110 10.15 0.47 7.17
CA ALA A 110 9.70 0.55 8.55
C ALA A 110 8.43 -0.29 8.75
N LEU A 111 8.37 -1.01 9.85
CA LEU A 111 7.19 -1.72 10.34
C LEU A 111 6.72 -1.02 11.61
N VAL A 112 5.50 -0.51 11.60
CA VAL A 112 4.90 0.12 12.77
C VAL A 112 3.79 -0.76 13.29
N THR A 113 3.91 -1.21 14.53
CA THR A 113 2.89 -1.97 15.23
C THR A 113 2.21 -1.09 16.27
N ILE A 114 0.89 -0.96 16.18
CA ILE A 114 0.09 -0.25 17.17
C ILE A 114 -0.81 -1.26 17.87
N THR A 115 -0.61 -1.48 19.15
CA THR A 115 -1.49 -2.31 19.97
C THR A 115 -2.41 -1.42 20.78
N GLN A 116 -3.72 -1.53 20.54
CA GLN A 116 -4.76 -0.86 21.31
C GLN A 116 -5.43 -1.85 22.23
N ILE A 117 -5.38 -1.57 23.54
CA ILE A 117 -6.06 -2.38 24.56
C ILE A 117 -7.38 -1.68 24.90
N GLN A 118 -8.49 -2.33 24.60
CA GLN A 118 -9.83 -1.91 25.00
C GLN A 118 -10.24 -2.72 26.23
N SER A 119 -10.52 -2.02 27.32
CA SER A 119 -11.07 -2.64 28.53
C SER A 119 -12.59 -2.51 28.46
N ASN A 120 -13.29 -3.62 28.23
CA ASN A 120 -14.75 -3.66 28.31
C ASN A 120 -15.16 -4.65 29.40
N GLY A 121 -15.36 -4.13 30.62
CA GLY A 121 -15.66 -4.94 31.80
C GLY A 121 -14.57 -5.99 32.08
N ASP A 122 -14.99 -7.26 32.21
CA ASP A 122 -14.12 -8.41 32.56
C ASP A 122 -13.31 -8.97 31.38
N THR A 123 -13.49 -8.42 30.17
CA THR A 123 -12.78 -8.88 28.96
C THR A 123 -11.83 -7.80 28.45
N ALA A 124 -10.55 -8.18 28.33
CA ALA A 124 -9.54 -7.37 27.65
C ALA A 124 -9.45 -7.81 26.19
N ASN A 125 -9.91 -6.94 25.28
CA ASN A 125 -9.71 -7.13 23.85
C ASN A 125 -8.54 -6.25 23.40
N ALA A 126 -7.58 -6.85 22.70
CA ALA A 126 -6.46 -6.12 22.12
C ALA A 126 -6.59 -6.14 20.60
N ILE A 127 -6.51 -4.98 19.97
CA ILE A 127 -6.42 -4.88 18.52
C ILE A 127 -5.00 -4.46 18.17
N LYS A 128 -4.34 -5.28 17.36
CA LYS A 128 -2.99 -5.04 16.83
C LYS A 128 -3.11 -4.56 15.40
N TYR A 129 -2.70 -3.34 15.15
CA TYR A 129 -2.55 -2.77 13.83
C TYR A 129 -1.09 -2.87 13.40
N ARG A 130 -0.87 -3.13 12.12
CA ARG A 130 0.46 -3.16 11.51
C ARG A 130 0.44 -2.31 10.26
N PHE A 131 1.42 -1.42 10.15
CA PHE A 131 1.66 -0.57 8.99
C PHE A 131 3.03 -0.90 8.44
N GLU A 132 3.10 -1.11 7.14
CA GLU A 132 4.37 -1.30 6.44
C GLU A 132 4.63 -0.06 5.60
N MET A 133 5.84 0.47 5.73
CA MET A 133 6.22 1.72 5.09
C MET A 133 7.52 1.57 4.34
N GLN A 134 7.64 2.29 3.23
CA GLN A 134 8.86 2.35 2.45
C GLN A 134 9.33 3.79 2.29
N THR A 135 10.64 3.98 2.18
CA THR A 135 11.19 5.31 1.89
C THR A 135 11.05 5.64 0.41
N LEU A 136 10.58 6.85 0.11
CA LEU A 136 10.52 7.44 -1.23
C LEU A 136 11.91 7.90 -1.69
N GLY A 137 12.77 6.93 -2.03
CA GLY A 137 14.06 7.18 -2.68
C GLY A 137 15.05 8.07 -1.90
N ARG A 138 16.17 8.37 -2.56
CA ARG A 138 17.20 9.26 -2.02
C ARG A 138 16.82 10.70 -2.34
N SER A 139 16.69 11.53 -1.32
CA SER A 139 16.67 12.98 -1.54
C SER A 139 17.90 13.41 -2.34
N LEU A 140 17.73 14.37 -3.25
CA LEU A 140 18.84 14.98 -3.99
C LEU A 140 19.86 15.68 -3.06
N LEU A 141 19.47 15.90 -1.80
CA LEU A 141 20.29 16.49 -0.76
C LEU A 141 20.58 15.44 0.32
N VAL A 142 21.86 15.18 0.57
CA VAL A 142 22.38 14.16 1.51
C VAL A 142 21.88 14.34 2.95
N SER A 143 21.39 15.53 3.31
CA SER A 143 20.91 15.88 4.65
C SER A 143 19.38 15.90 4.82
N SER A 144 18.59 15.63 3.77
CA SER A 144 17.13 15.64 3.95
C SER A 144 16.65 14.40 4.71
N PRO A 145 15.67 14.56 5.62
CA PRO A 145 15.04 13.42 6.28
C PRO A 145 14.38 12.49 5.26
N ALA A 146 14.38 11.19 5.55
CA ALA A 146 13.71 10.22 4.70
C ALA A 146 12.19 10.49 4.66
N MET A 147 11.62 10.51 3.46
CA MET A 147 10.18 10.54 3.26
C MET A 147 9.65 9.11 3.26
N TRP A 148 8.77 8.79 4.19
CA TRP A 148 8.11 7.50 4.31
C TRP A 148 6.76 7.51 3.63
N GLN A 149 6.38 6.39 3.03
CA GLN A 149 5.06 6.14 2.45
C GLN A 149 4.49 4.85 3.02
N ILE A 150 3.23 4.88 3.46
CA ILE A 150 2.48 3.66 3.81
C ILE A 150 2.21 2.87 2.53
N VAL A 151 2.74 1.65 2.47
CA VAL A 151 2.54 0.73 1.34
C VAL A 151 1.57 -0.40 1.67
N TRP A 152 1.31 -0.63 2.96
CA TRP A 152 0.32 -1.60 3.41
C TRP A 152 -0.13 -1.31 4.85
N ALA A 153 -1.37 -1.67 5.16
CA ALA A 153 -1.92 -1.61 6.51
C ALA A 153 -2.79 -2.84 6.78
N GLY A 154 -2.79 -3.32 8.03
CA GLY A 154 -3.59 -4.45 8.45
C GLY A 154 -3.95 -4.41 9.93
N SER A 155 -5.01 -5.12 10.28
CA SER A 155 -5.49 -5.24 11.66
C SER A 155 -5.66 -6.70 12.08
N GLN A 156 -5.41 -6.98 13.34
CA GLN A 156 -5.58 -8.29 13.95
C GLN A 156 -6.23 -8.12 15.32
N THR A 157 -7.35 -8.79 15.54
CA THR A 157 -8.04 -8.82 16.84
C THR A 157 -7.51 -9.99 17.67
N GLN A 158 -6.97 -9.72 18.84
CA GLN A 158 -6.58 -10.72 19.83
C GLN A 158 -7.60 -10.71 20.97
N CYS A 159 -8.37 -11.78 21.08
CA CYS A 159 -9.31 -11.98 22.19
C CYS A 159 -8.63 -12.83 23.26
N GLN A 160 -8.43 -12.30 24.46
CA GLN A 160 -7.99 -13.10 25.59
C GLN A 160 -9.21 -13.84 26.14
N THR A 161 -9.26 -15.16 25.89
CA THR A 161 -10.29 -16.00 26.52
C THR A 161 -9.86 -16.23 27.96
N GLY A 162 -10.65 -15.74 28.92
CA GLY A 162 -10.44 -16.02 30.34
C GLY A 162 -10.39 -17.54 30.57
N SER A 163 -9.44 -17.98 31.37
CA SER A 163 -9.12 -19.37 31.70
C SER A 163 -10.37 -20.22 32.01
N ARG A 164 -10.90 -20.95 31.04
CA ARG A 164 -11.80 -22.09 31.29
C ARG A 164 -11.45 -23.26 30.36
N PRO A 165 -11.27 -24.48 30.91
CA PRO A 165 -10.98 -25.66 30.10
C PRO A 165 -12.25 -26.08 29.36
N HIS A 166 -12.11 -26.27 28.05
CA HIS A 166 -13.00 -26.95 27.09
C HIS A 166 -14.40 -27.38 27.57
N LYS A 167 -15.44 -26.85 26.91
CA LYS A 167 -16.24 -27.60 25.91
C LYS A 167 -17.24 -26.65 25.22
N ASN A 168 -17.27 -26.79 23.89
CA ASN A 168 -18.13 -26.14 22.89
C ASN A 168 -17.61 -24.85 22.24
N LEU A 169 -17.50 -24.99 20.91
CA LEU A 169 -17.08 -24.02 19.90
C LEU A 169 -18.07 -22.86 19.77
N THR A 170 -17.58 -21.80 19.12
CA THR A 170 -18.29 -20.60 18.65
C THR A 170 -18.30 -19.40 19.61
N GLN A 171 -17.13 -18.94 20.05
CA GLN A 171 -17.04 -17.62 20.67
C GLN A 171 -16.54 -16.61 19.62
N SER A 172 -17.48 -16.00 18.92
CA SER A 172 -17.29 -14.63 18.46
C SER A 172 -17.01 -13.78 19.71
N CYS A 173 -16.06 -12.87 19.63
CA CYS A 173 -15.81 -11.93 20.73
C CYS A 173 -17.01 -10.98 20.77
N GLN A 174 -17.99 -11.31 21.61
CA GLN A 174 -19.15 -10.49 21.97
C GLN A 174 -19.05 -10.17 23.45
#